data_AF-A0A833A381-F1
#
_entry.id   AF-A0A833A381-F1
#
_cell.length_a   1.000
_cell.length_b   1.000
_cell.length_c   1.000
_cell.angle_alpha   90.00
_cell.angle_beta   90.00
_cell.angle_gamma   90.00
#
_symmetry.space_group_name_H-M   'P 1'
#
loop_
_entity.id
_entity.type
_entity.pdbx_description
1 polymer ?
#
loop_
_entity_poly.entity_id
_entity_poly.type
_entity_poly.pdbx_seq_one_letter_code
_entity_poly.pdbx_strand_id
1 'polypeptide(L)'
;MIKVRQEKYPYLATRFRVRKSKLLKREEYEKMLKMDIYTLIKFLEEKGYEFEKIEEKNPFELVERSVNINLEKELSNILKITHGNAKRIFEIYLLKYDIENVKNLLRCKKLGNFQEEIFICAGKLKREKINTLKDSTIEEILKALKFLSEKEIKKLAKWFEENRLIDIENYIDKKYYGLITEIANKLKKEGEILKKFLKLRLDIINLRILLKFKHSKLSKEDVLKLFVFPGTISKKELEELRSLELEEIHSKIVSRFGEFFKDIDIKSSPEELDAKLEVYHLKLVEKFMHTNPLSITPLIAYVIMKETEARNIKLIARAKYYGLSENEIRKNLVIWQ
;
A
#
# COMPACT_ATOMS: atom_id res chain seq x y z
N MET A 1 -7.49 -32.68 20.93
CA MET A 1 -6.50 -32.01 20.06
C MET A 1 -7.20 -31.36 18.88
N ILE A 2 -7.28 -30.03 18.84
CA ILE A 2 -7.83 -29.30 17.69
C ILE A 2 -6.86 -29.48 16.52
N LYS A 3 -7.27 -30.18 15.46
CA LYS A 3 -6.49 -30.27 14.21
C LYS A 3 -6.29 -28.86 13.67
N VAL A 4 -5.12 -28.27 13.87
CA VAL A 4 -4.72 -27.04 13.18
C VAL A 4 -4.70 -27.36 11.69
N ARG A 5 -5.66 -26.83 10.92
CA ARG A 5 -5.69 -26.99 9.46
C ARG A 5 -4.37 -26.46 8.90
N GLN A 6 -3.57 -27.36 8.34
CA GLN A 6 -2.40 -26.98 7.56
C GLN A 6 -2.86 -26.39 6.22
N GLU A 7 -2.17 -25.34 5.78
CA GLU A 7 -2.50 -24.65 4.54
C GLU A 7 -2.23 -25.56 3.33
N LYS A 8 -3.17 -25.58 2.38
CA LYS A 8 -3.00 -26.31 1.12
C LYS A 8 -2.60 -25.32 0.03
N TYR A 9 -1.32 -24.94 0.01
CA TYR A 9 -0.80 -23.94 -0.93
C TYR A 9 -1.15 -24.19 -2.40
N PRO A 10 -1.17 -25.42 -2.95
CA PRO A 10 -1.61 -25.63 -4.32
C PRO A 10 -3.05 -25.16 -4.57
N TYR A 11 -3.97 -25.45 -3.64
CA TYR A 11 -5.36 -25.03 -3.75
C TYR A 11 -5.52 -23.52 -3.62
N LEU A 12 -4.82 -22.93 -2.64
CA LEU A 12 -4.78 -21.49 -2.41
C LEU A 12 -4.22 -20.77 -3.65
N ALA A 13 -3.09 -21.24 -4.18
CA ALA A 13 -2.44 -20.70 -5.36
C ALA A 13 -3.35 -20.71 -6.59
N THR A 14 -4.03 -21.83 -6.87
CA THR A 14 -4.96 -21.92 -8.00
C THR A 14 -6.10 -20.91 -7.86
N ARG A 15 -6.70 -20.79 -6.66
CA ARG A 15 -7.76 -19.80 -6.42
C ARG A 15 -7.28 -18.37 -6.71
N PHE A 16 -6.08 -17.99 -6.26
CA PHE A 16 -5.58 -16.63 -6.47
C PHE A 16 -5.14 -16.36 -7.90
N ARG A 17 -4.70 -17.36 -8.66
CA ARG A 17 -4.45 -17.19 -10.11
C ARG A 17 -5.74 -16.94 -10.88
N VAL A 18 -6.82 -17.67 -10.54
CA VAL A 18 -8.14 -17.45 -11.15
C VAL A 18 -8.70 -16.07 -10.75
N ARG A 19 -8.48 -15.62 -9.52
CA ARG A 19 -8.86 -14.25 -9.13
C ARG A 19 -8.03 -13.20 -9.86
N LYS A 20 -6.72 -13.40 -10.00
CA LYS A 20 -5.83 -12.51 -10.76
C LYS A 20 -6.29 -12.35 -12.21
N SER A 21 -6.75 -13.42 -12.88
CA SER A 21 -7.21 -13.31 -14.27
C SER A 21 -8.51 -12.51 -14.46
N LYS A 22 -9.20 -12.16 -13.37
CA LYS A 22 -10.40 -11.31 -13.37
C LYS A 22 -10.10 -9.84 -13.06
N LEU A 23 -8.84 -9.49 -12.79
CA LEU A 23 -8.45 -8.10 -12.62
C LEU A 23 -8.57 -7.35 -13.95
N LEU A 24 -8.74 -6.03 -13.85
CA LEU A 24 -8.83 -5.11 -14.97
C LEU A 24 -7.53 -5.14 -15.78
N LYS A 25 -7.68 -5.35 -17.07
CA LYS A 25 -6.63 -5.35 -18.07
C LYS A 25 -6.39 -3.95 -18.61
N ARG A 26 -5.27 -3.79 -19.33
CA ARG A 26 -4.89 -2.51 -19.95
C ARG A 26 -5.98 -1.94 -20.86
N GLU A 27 -6.62 -2.77 -21.67
CA GLU A 27 -7.68 -2.33 -22.58
C GLU A 27 -8.89 -1.80 -21.82
N GLU A 28 -9.15 -2.31 -20.63
CA GLU A 28 -10.24 -1.86 -19.77
C GLU A 28 -9.93 -0.50 -19.15
N TYR A 29 -8.68 -0.26 -18.71
CA TYR A 29 -8.26 1.07 -18.29
C TYR A 29 -8.35 2.10 -19.42
N GLU A 30 -7.92 1.77 -20.64
CA GLU A 30 -8.04 2.69 -21.79
C GLU A 30 -9.50 2.99 -22.15
N LYS A 31 -10.42 2.02 -21.97
CA LYS A 31 -11.86 2.26 -22.08
C LYS A 31 -12.36 3.20 -20.98
N MET A 32 -12.00 2.93 -19.72
CA MET A 32 -12.38 3.76 -18.58
C MET A 32 -11.93 5.21 -18.75
N LEU A 33 -10.75 5.46 -19.32
CA LEU A 33 -10.26 6.82 -19.59
C LEU A 33 -11.18 7.62 -20.52
N LYS A 34 -11.97 6.97 -21.38
CA LYS A 34 -12.88 7.64 -22.34
C LYS A 34 -14.33 7.77 -21.84
N MET A 35 -14.67 7.13 -20.73
CA MET A 35 -16.03 7.13 -20.16
C MET A 35 -16.29 8.40 -19.32
N ASP A 36 -17.52 8.90 -19.27
CA ASP A 36 -17.92 9.82 -18.20
C ASP A 36 -18.06 9.06 -16.85
N ILE A 37 -18.23 9.79 -15.76
CA ILE A 37 -18.29 9.21 -14.40
C ILE A 37 -19.46 8.24 -14.20
N TYR A 38 -20.62 8.48 -14.83
CA TYR A 38 -21.80 7.61 -14.68
C TYR A 38 -21.66 6.34 -15.52
N THR A 39 -21.10 6.46 -16.73
CA THR A 39 -20.75 5.28 -17.55
C THR A 39 -19.67 4.43 -16.87
N LEU A 40 -18.70 5.07 -16.21
CA LEU A 40 -17.69 4.37 -15.41
C LEU A 40 -18.32 3.56 -14.27
N ILE A 41 -19.31 4.10 -13.56
CA ILE A 41 -20.03 3.37 -12.49
C ILE A 41 -20.69 2.10 -13.06
N LYS A 42 -21.46 2.24 -14.14
CA LYS A 42 -22.11 1.08 -14.80
C LYS A 42 -21.10 0.03 -15.25
N PHE A 43 -19.99 0.46 -15.84
CA PHE A 43 -18.92 -0.44 -16.25
C PHE A 43 -18.31 -1.20 -15.07
N LEU A 44 -18.11 -0.53 -13.93
CA LEU A 44 -17.59 -1.17 -12.72
C LEU A 44 -18.60 -2.15 -12.11
N GLU A 45 -19.90 -1.85 -12.15
CA GLU A 45 -20.97 -2.79 -11.76
C GLU A 45 -20.93 -4.07 -12.60
N GLU A 46 -20.76 -3.96 -13.93
CA GLU A 46 -20.58 -5.12 -14.82
C GLU A 46 -19.31 -5.92 -14.49
N LYS A 47 -18.28 -5.26 -13.96
CA LYS A 47 -17.05 -5.91 -13.47
C LYS A 47 -17.19 -6.50 -12.06
N GLY A 48 -18.38 -6.43 -11.47
CA GLY A 48 -18.70 -7.02 -10.17
C GLY A 48 -18.37 -6.14 -8.98
N TYR A 49 -18.15 -4.83 -9.18
CA TYR A 49 -18.12 -3.88 -8.08
C TYR A 49 -19.54 -3.58 -7.62
N GLU A 50 -19.80 -3.78 -6.33
CA GLU A 50 -21.08 -3.39 -5.73
C GLU A 50 -21.06 -1.90 -5.38
N PHE A 51 -22.02 -1.14 -5.87
CA PHE A 51 -22.22 0.26 -5.50
C PHE A 51 -23.41 0.35 -4.54
N GLU A 52 -23.22 1.04 -3.41
CA GLU A 52 -24.32 1.29 -2.49
C GLU A 52 -25.24 2.35 -3.12
N LYS A 53 -26.56 2.19 -2.95
CA LYS A 53 -27.55 3.21 -3.36
C LYS A 53 -27.56 4.36 -2.35
N ILE A 54 -26.42 5.02 -2.19
CA ILE A 54 -26.28 6.20 -1.36
C ILE A 54 -26.36 7.41 -2.28
N GLU A 55 -27.21 8.37 -1.92
CA GLU A 55 -27.21 9.70 -2.53
C GLU A 55 -25.97 10.47 -2.04
N GLU A 56 -24.79 10.08 -2.53
CA GLU A 56 -23.57 10.88 -2.34
C GLU A 56 -23.69 12.15 -3.18
N LYS A 57 -23.28 13.29 -2.62
CA LYS A 57 -23.35 14.59 -3.33
C LYS A 57 -22.50 14.60 -4.60
N ASN A 58 -21.39 13.85 -4.61
CA ASN A 58 -20.46 13.79 -5.73
C ASN A 58 -20.33 12.34 -6.25
N PRO A 59 -20.47 12.11 -7.56
CA PRO A 59 -20.41 10.76 -8.14
C PRO A 59 -19.02 10.10 -8.00
N PHE A 60 -17.93 10.87 -7.89
CA PHE A 60 -16.61 10.28 -7.67
C PHE A 60 -16.41 9.78 -6.24
N GLU A 61 -17.00 10.46 -5.23
CA GLU A 61 -16.95 10.02 -3.82
C GLU A 61 -17.68 8.68 -3.66
N LEU A 62 -18.80 8.50 -4.36
CA LEU A 62 -19.50 7.22 -4.46
C LEU A 62 -18.58 6.12 -5.01
N VAL A 63 -17.83 6.40 -6.07
CA VAL A 63 -16.85 5.43 -6.63
C VAL A 63 -15.76 5.12 -5.62
N GLU A 64 -15.16 6.12 -4.98
CA GLU A 64 -14.09 5.89 -4.01
C GLU A 64 -14.53 5.07 -2.80
N ARG A 65 -15.68 5.41 -2.24
CA ARG A 65 -16.30 4.69 -1.12
C ARG A 65 -16.63 3.26 -1.52
N SER A 66 -17.31 3.07 -2.64
CA SER A 66 -17.71 1.74 -3.12
C SER A 66 -16.48 0.87 -3.39
N VAL A 67 -15.45 1.41 -4.03
CA VAL A 67 -14.19 0.69 -4.28
C VAL A 67 -13.50 0.29 -2.97
N ASN A 68 -13.47 1.18 -1.97
CA ASN A 68 -12.92 0.85 -0.64
C ASN A 68 -13.71 -0.28 0.03
N ILE A 69 -15.04 -0.21 0.04
CA ILE A 69 -15.92 -1.25 0.63
C ILE A 69 -15.71 -2.60 -0.08
N ASN A 70 -15.64 -2.62 -1.41
CA ASN A 70 -15.37 -3.83 -2.18
C ASN A 70 -13.99 -4.42 -1.85
N LEU A 71 -12.97 -3.57 -1.70
CA LEU A 71 -11.64 -3.99 -1.28
C LEU A 71 -11.68 -4.59 0.14
N GLU A 72 -12.36 -3.96 1.09
CA GLU A 72 -12.52 -4.47 2.46
C GLU A 72 -13.21 -5.83 2.49
N LYS A 73 -14.31 -5.99 1.73
CA LYS A 73 -15.03 -7.26 1.59
C LYS A 73 -14.11 -8.35 1.04
N GLU A 74 -13.36 -8.05 -0.02
CA GLU A 74 -12.44 -9.01 -0.63
C GLU A 74 -11.30 -9.42 0.32
N LEU A 75 -10.66 -8.46 0.99
CA LEU A 75 -9.61 -8.75 1.97
C LEU A 75 -10.14 -9.56 3.16
N SER A 76 -11.35 -9.25 3.65
CA SER A 76 -12.03 -10.03 4.70
C SER A 76 -12.30 -11.47 4.24
N ASN A 77 -12.75 -11.65 2.99
CA ASN A 77 -12.98 -12.97 2.41
C ASN A 77 -11.69 -13.78 2.28
N ILE A 78 -10.57 -13.15 1.89
CA ILE A 78 -9.25 -13.79 1.85
C ILE A 78 -8.84 -14.27 3.26
N LEU A 79 -9.07 -13.45 4.29
CA LEU A 79 -8.75 -13.81 5.66
C LEU A 79 -9.57 -15.02 6.16
N LYS A 80 -10.83 -15.15 5.74
CA LYS A 80 -11.70 -16.27 6.09
C LYS A 80 -11.26 -17.59 5.44
N ILE A 81 -10.74 -17.55 4.21
CA ILE A 81 -10.36 -18.76 3.46
C ILE A 81 -8.92 -19.21 3.71
N THR A 82 -8.09 -18.38 4.36
CA THR A 82 -6.69 -18.70 4.68
C THR A 82 -6.58 -19.39 6.04
N HIS A 83 -5.58 -20.27 6.18
CA HIS A 83 -5.31 -21.04 7.38
C HIS A 83 -3.80 -21.06 7.72
N GLY A 84 -3.44 -21.56 8.90
CA GLY A 84 -2.05 -21.76 9.32
C GLY A 84 -1.14 -20.54 9.12
N ASN A 85 0.04 -20.76 8.53
CA ASN A 85 1.04 -19.72 8.28
C ASN A 85 0.54 -18.64 7.31
N ALA A 86 -0.22 -19.02 6.28
CA ALA A 86 -0.77 -18.07 5.30
C ALA A 86 -1.69 -17.04 5.96
N LYS A 87 -2.60 -17.51 6.83
CA LYS A 87 -3.46 -16.62 7.62
C LYS A 87 -2.64 -15.69 8.50
N ARG A 88 -1.64 -16.22 9.20
CA ARG A 88 -0.79 -15.41 10.10
C ARG A 88 -0.04 -14.32 9.35
N ILE A 89 0.56 -14.64 8.20
CA ILE A 89 1.22 -13.67 7.31
C ILE A 89 0.22 -12.61 6.85
N PHE A 90 -0.97 -13.03 6.42
CA PHE A 90 -1.97 -12.11 5.90
C PHE A 90 -2.57 -11.19 6.99
N GLU A 91 -2.76 -11.66 8.22
CA GLU A 91 -3.17 -10.82 9.35
C GLU A 91 -2.17 -9.68 9.62
N ILE A 92 -0.87 -9.96 9.51
CA ILE A 92 0.17 -8.95 9.66
C ILE A 92 0.18 -8.03 8.45
N TYR A 93 -0.04 -8.56 7.24
CA TYR A 93 -0.18 -7.73 6.06
C TYR A 93 -1.32 -6.71 6.23
N LEU A 94 -2.48 -7.14 6.74
CA LEU A 94 -3.64 -6.28 6.97
C LEU A 94 -3.42 -5.22 8.05
N LEU A 95 -2.46 -5.40 8.97
CA LEU A 95 -2.12 -4.43 10.00
C LEU A 95 -1.71 -3.06 9.41
N LYS A 96 -1.21 -3.03 8.16
CA LYS A 96 -0.91 -1.77 7.46
C LYS A 96 -2.14 -0.85 7.34
N TYR A 97 -3.33 -1.42 7.21
CA TYR A 97 -4.58 -0.64 7.13
C TYR A 97 -4.94 -0.04 8.48
N ASP A 98 -4.77 -0.80 9.57
CA ASP A 98 -4.96 -0.27 10.93
C ASP A 98 -3.99 0.88 11.21
N ILE A 99 -2.72 0.71 10.78
CA ILE A 99 -1.69 1.73 10.88
C ILE A 99 -2.07 2.98 10.09
N GLU A 100 -2.46 2.84 8.82
CA GLU A 100 -2.84 3.99 8.00
C GLU A 100 -4.10 4.69 8.54
N ASN A 101 -5.08 3.93 9.02
CA ASN A 101 -6.27 4.49 9.67
C ASN A 101 -5.90 5.26 10.95
N VAL A 102 -4.96 4.77 11.76
CA VAL A 102 -4.47 5.50 12.93
C VAL A 102 -3.72 6.77 12.53
N LYS A 103 -2.85 6.73 11.51
CA LYS A 103 -2.20 7.95 10.99
C LYS A 103 -3.23 8.96 10.49
N ASN A 104 -4.24 8.50 9.75
CA ASN A 104 -5.32 9.33 9.25
C ASN A 104 -6.13 9.96 10.39
N LEU A 105 -6.43 9.22 11.46
CA LEU A 105 -7.05 9.79 12.67
C LEU A 105 -6.18 10.90 13.29
N LEU A 106 -4.85 10.69 13.40
CA LEU A 106 -3.92 11.71 13.90
C LEU A 106 -3.87 12.95 13.00
N ARG A 107 -3.86 12.77 11.67
CA ARG A 107 -3.94 13.87 10.68
C ARG A 107 -5.26 14.63 10.82
N CYS A 108 -6.39 13.94 10.92
CA CYS A 108 -7.71 14.53 11.14
C CYS A 108 -7.77 15.34 12.44
N LYS A 109 -7.23 14.80 13.55
CA LYS A 109 -7.13 15.53 14.83
C LYS A 109 -6.28 16.80 14.70
N LYS A 110 -5.15 16.72 13.98
CA LYS A 110 -4.27 17.88 13.76
C LYS A 110 -4.95 18.96 12.90
N LEU A 111 -5.70 18.56 11.88
CA LEU A 111 -6.37 19.48 10.94
C LEU A 111 -7.76 19.94 11.41
N GLY A 112 -8.32 19.29 12.44
CA GLY A 112 -9.70 19.54 12.88
C GLY A 112 -10.77 19.10 11.87
N ASN A 113 -10.43 18.23 10.91
CA ASN A 113 -11.34 17.79 9.86
C ASN A 113 -11.35 16.26 9.74
N PHE A 114 -12.51 15.65 9.98
CA PHE A 114 -12.73 14.21 9.86
C PHE A 114 -13.40 13.90 8.53
N GLN A 115 -12.80 13.02 7.74
CA GLN A 115 -13.31 12.56 6.45
C GLN A 115 -13.47 11.04 6.52
N GLU A 116 -14.68 10.52 6.39
CA GLU A 116 -14.93 9.09 6.59
C GLU A 116 -14.38 8.23 5.43
N GLU A 117 -14.22 8.83 4.26
CA GLU A 117 -13.91 8.20 2.97
C GLU A 117 -12.44 7.75 2.89
N ILE A 118 -11.55 8.35 3.71
CA ILE A 118 -10.12 8.05 3.72
C ILE A 118 -9.78 6.74 4.46
N PHE A 119 -10.74 6.20 5.22
CA PHE A 119 -10.53 5.01 6.05
C PHE A 119 -10.86 3.72 5.29
N ILE A 120 -9.95 2.76 5.35
CA ILE A 120 -10.15 1.41 4.80
C ILE A 120 -10.07 0.40 5.96
N CYS A 121 -11.21 -0.16 6.36
CA CYS A 121 -11.40 -0.99 7.56
C CYS A 121 -11.11 -2.50 7.32
N ALA A 122 -10.07 -2.78 6.53
CA ALA A 122 -9.68 -4.14 6.18
C ALA A 122 -8.91 -4.87 7.30
N GLY A 123 -8.30 -4.14 8.24
CA GLY A 123 -7.58 -4.68 9.39
C GLY A 123 -8.48 -5.04 10.56
N LYS A 124 -7.93 -4.98 11.79
CA LYS A 124 -8.67 -5.24 13.04
C LYS A 124 -9.53 -4.05 13.45
N LEU A 125 -9.18 -2.84 13.05
CA LEU A 125 -9.96 -1.64 13.33
C LEU A 125 -11.11 -1.57 12.32
N LYS A 126 -12.30 -1.90 12.82
CA LYS A 126 -13.56 -1.79 12.06
C LYS A 126 -14.12 -0.37 12.14
N ARG A 127 -15.05 -0.06 11.23
CA ARG A 127 -15.66 1.27 11.08
C ARG A 127 -16.20 1.82 12.41
N GLU A 128 -16.89 0.98 13.18
CA GLU A 128 -17.39 1.31 14.52
C GLU A 128 -16.28 1.81 15.45
N LYS A 129 -15.15 1.11 15.47
CA LYS A 129 -14.01 1.48 16.31
C LYS A 129 -13.36 2.78 15.85
N ILE A 130 -13.25 3.01 14.54
CA ILE A 130 -12.76 4.29 13.98
C ILE A 130 -13.69 5.44 14.41
N ASN A 131 -15.01 5.23 14.32
CA ASN A 131 -16.00 6.22 14.73
C ASN A 131 -15.97 6.50 16.23
N THR A 132 -15.62 5.53 17.08
CA THR A 132 -15.37 5.79 18.50
C THR A 132 -14.07 6.57 18.70
N LEU A 133 -13.00 6.20 18.00
CA LEU A 133 -11.66 6.79 18.17
C LEU A 133 -11.56 8.22 17.65
N LYS A 134 -12.45 8.65 16.76
CA LYS A 134 -12.47 10.02 16.21
C LYS A 134 -12.56 11.09 17.31
N ASP A 135 -13.27 10.80 18.40
CA ASP A 135 -13.51 11.72 19.51
C ASP A 135 -12.56 11.45 20.70
N SER A 136 -11.80 10.36 20.66
CA SER A 136 -10.86 9.93 21.70
C SER A 136 -9.60 10.79 21.78
N THR A 137 -8.85 10.57 22.86
CA THR A 137 -7.51 11.15 23.09
C THR A 137 -6.45 10.55 22.15
N ILE A 138 -5.33 11.26 21.98
CA ILE A 138 -4.19 10.77 21.17
C ILE A 138 -3.65 9.44 21.71
N GLU A 139 -3.59 9.28 23.03
CA GLU A 139 -3.16 8.02 23.64
C GLU A 139 -4.09 6.86 23.30
N GLU A 140 -5.42 7.07 23.33
CA GLU A 140 -6.41 6.04 22.97
C GLU A 140 -6.36 5.67 21.49
N ILE A 141 -6.15 6.66 20.61
CA ILE A 141 -5.92 6.43 19.18
C ILE A 141 -4.68 5.55 18.98
N LEU A 142 -3.57 5.85 19.67
CA LEU A 142 -2.34 5.06 19.59
C LEU A 142 -2.50 3.66 20.22
N LYS A 143 -3.26 3.52 21.32
CA LYS A 143 -3.59 2.22 21.96
C LYS A 143 -4.34 1.27 21.02
N ALA A 144 -5.00 1.79 19.98
CA ALA A 144 -5.62 0.95 18.95
C ALA A 144 -4.58 0.03 18.25
N LEU A 145 -3.32 0.48 18.17
CA LEU A 145 -2.19 -0.32 17.70
C LEU A 145 -1.63 -1.16 18.85
N LYS A 146 -2.19 -2.35 19.04
CA LYS A 146 -1.85 -3.29 20.14
C LYS A 146 -0.38 -3.72 20.24
N PHE A 147 0.45 -3.40 19.25
CA PHE A 147 1.88 -3.68 19.27
C PHE A 147 2.72 -2.57 19.92
N LEU A 148 2.12 -1.42 20.25
CA LEU A 148 2.77 -0.35 20.99
C LEU A 148 2.66 -0.60 22.50
N SER A 149 3.78 -0.47 23.21
CA SER A 149 3.81 -0.49 24.66
C SER A 149 3.31 0.84 25.25
N GLU A 150 2.88 0.84 26.52
CA GLU A 150 2.41 2.06 27.21
C GLU A 150 3.46 3.18 27.22
N LYS A 151 4.75 2.81 27.38
CA LYS A 151 5.86 3.76 27.35
C LYS A 151 5.99 4.41 25.97
N GLU A 152 5.79 3.65 24.90
CA GLU A 152 5.81 4.19 23.54
C GLU A 152 4.61 5.10 23.27
N ILE A 153 3.43 4.70 23.71
CA ILE A 153 2.20 5.50 23.57
C ILE A 153 2.38 6.88 24.22
N LYS A 154 2.83 6.94 25.47
CA LYS A 154 3.09 8.22 26.17
C LYS A 154 4.12 9.08 25.44
N LYS A 155 5.20 8.47 24.95
CA LYS A 155 6.23 9.16 24.18
C LYS A 155 5.67 9.75 22.88
N LEU A 156 4.89 8.97 22.13
CA LEU A 156 4.31 9.40 20.86
C LEU A 156 3.21 10.45 21.05
N ALA A 157 2.42 10.37 22.13
CA ALA A 157 1.46 11.40 22.49
C ALA A 157 2.15 12.74 22.76
N LYS A 158 3.27 12.74 23.51
CA LYS A 158 4.09 13.94 23.71
C LYS A 158 4.64 14.49 22.39
N TRP A 159 5.12 13.63 21.49
CA TRP A 159 5.57 14.07 20.15
C TRP A 159 4.44 14.72 19.34
N PHE A 160 3.19 14.33 19.57
CA PHE A 160 2.05 14.92 18.88
C PHE A 160 1.82 16.36 19.35
N GLU A 161 1.89 16.60 20.66
CA GLU A 161 1.85 17.94 21.27
C GLU A 161 3.00 18.83 20.78
N GLU A 162 4.19 18.24 20.56
CA GLU A 162 5.36 18.91 19.97
C GLU A 162 5.22 19.16 18.44
N ASN A 163 4.06 18.89 17.84
CA ASN A 163 3.81 18.99 16.39
C ASN A 163 4.63 18.05 15.49
N ARG A 164 5.21 16.98 16.05
CA ARG A 164 6.10 16.04 15.37
C ARG A 164 5.37 14.85 14.75
N LEU A 165 4.29 15.12 14.02
CA LEU A 165 3.44 14.08 13.42
C LEU A 165 4.25 13.15 12.49
N ILE A 166 5.14 13.71 11.67
CA ILE A 166 5.99 12.94 10.75
C ILE A 166 6.85 11.93 11.52
N ASP A 167 7.42 12.31 12.67
CA ASP A 167 8.22 11.41 13.50
C ASP A 167 7.38 10.25 14.07
N ILE A 168 6.12 10.51 14.43
CA ILE A 168 5.18 9.49 14.90
C ILE A 168 4.86 8.49 13.79
N GLU A 169 4.50 8.99 12.60
CA GLU A 169 4.18 8.15 11.45
C GLU A 169 5.36 7.24 11.09
N ASN A 170 6.57 7.80 11.03
CA ASN A 170 7.80 7.06 10.78
C ASN A 170 8.10 6.01 11.86
N TYR A 171 7.85 6.34 13.13
CA TYR A 171 8.08 5.42 14.24
C TYR A 171 7.17 4.19 14.11
N ILE A 172 5.89 4.41 13.82
CA ILE A 172 4.89 3.36 13.65
C ILE A 172 5.23 2.48 12.44
N ASP A 173 5.63 3.08 11.31
CA ASP A 173 6.02 2.35 10.11
C ASP A 173 7.27 1.48 10.35
N LYS A 174 8.29 2.00 11.03
CA LYS A 174 9.48 1.21 11.38
C LYS A 174 9.14 0.03 12.29
N LYS A 175 8.26 0.22 13.26
CA LYS A 175 7.77 -0.86 14.14
C LYS A 175 7.04 -1.93 13.34
N TYR A 176 6.19 -1.53 12.39
CA TYR A 176 5.50 -2.45 11.50
C TYR A 176 6.43 -3.35 10.69
N TYR A 177 7.45 -2.77 10.05
CA TYR A 177 8.43 -3.55 9.29
C TYR A 177 9.28 -4.47 10.17
N GLY A 178 9.56 -4.05 11.41
CA GLY A 178 10.16 -4.91 12.44
C GLY A 178 9.31 -6.15 12.71
N LEU A 179 8.01 -5.97 12.93
CA LEU A 179 7.06 -7.07 13.18
C LEU A 179 7.01 -8.06 12.01
N ILE A 180 6.88 -7.57 10.77
CA ILE A 180 6.89 -8.46 9.59
C ILE A 180 8.19 -9.26 9.53
N THR A 181 9.33 -8.62 9.80
CA THR A 181 10.65 -9.27 9.79
C THR A 181 10.74 -10.36 10.87
N GLU A 182 10.25 -10.11 12.08
CA GLU A 182 10.21 -11.10 13.16
C GLU A 182 9.36 -12.32 12.81
N ILE A 183 8.18 -12.10 12.20
CA ILE A 183 7.36 -13.21 11.73
C ILE A 183 8.06 -13.96 10.60
N ALA A 184 8.66 -13.27 9.65
CA ALA A 184 9.41 -13.89 8.58
C ALA A 184 10.59 -14.74 9.13
N ASN A 185 11.23 -14.33 10.23
CA ASN A 185 12.27 -15.12 10.90
C ASN A 185 11.73 -16.37 11.62
N LYS A 186 10.49 -16.34 12.11
CA LYS A 186 9.84 -17.48 12.80
C LYS A 186 9.31 -18.55 11.84
N LEU A 187 9.19 -18.21 10.55
CA LEU A 187 8.71 -19.11 9.51
C LEU A 187 9.89 -19.76 8.77
N LYS A 188 9.72 -21.00 8.30
CA LYS A 188 10.75 -21.75 7.56
C LYS A 188 10.87 -21.24 6.11
N LYS A 189 10.41 -22.04 5.13
CA LYS A 189 10.53 -21.72 3.71
C LYS A 189 9.73 -20.45 3.34
N GLU A 190 8.55 -20.28 3.92
CA GLU A 190 7.71 -19.10 3.69
C GLU A 190 8.33 -17.83 4.28
N GLY A 191 9.11 -17.98 5.34
CA GLY A 191 9.87 -16.89 5.95
C GLY A 191 10.90 -16.31 4.99
N GLU A 192 11.70 -17.17 4.35
CA GLU A 192 12.70 -16.74 3.37
C GLU A 192 12.08 -16.06 2.14
N ILE A 193 10.94 -16.59 1.68
CA ILE A 193 10.15 -15.96 0.61
C ILE A 193 9.68 -14.57 1.04
N LEU A 194 9.09 -14.44 2.23
CA LEU A 194 8.60 -13.18 2.76
C LEU A 194 9.72 -12.16 2.99
N LYS A 195 10.90 -12.59 3.46
CA LYS A 195 12.08 -11.71 3.65
C LYS A 195 12.56 -11.12 2.34
N LYS A 196 12.70 -11.95 1.29
CA LYS A 196 13.12 -11.47 -0.04
C LYS A 196 12.13 -10.45 -0.57
N PHE A 197 10.84 -10.75 -0.46
CA PHE A 197 9.77 -9.84 -0.86
C PHE A 197 9.81 -8.52 -0.08
N LEU A 198 9.89 -8.58 1.26
CA LEU A 198 9.93 -7.42 2.13
C LEU A 198 11.13 -6.52 1.83
N LYS A 199 12.33 -7.10 1.68
CA LYS A 199 13.55 -6.35 1.35
C LYS A 199 13.38 -5.51 0.09
N LEU A 200 12.87 -6.12 -0.99
CA LEU A 200 12.61 -5.42 -2.24
C LEU A 200 11.55 -4.33 -2.08
N ARG A 201 10.48 -4.60 -1.32
CA ARG A 201 9.45 -3.59 -1.04
C ARG A 201 10.04 -2.38 -0.29
N LEU A 202 10.87 -2.63 0.72
CA LEU A 202 11.54 -1.57 1.49
C LEU A 202 12.51 -0.78 0.63
N ASP A 203 13.22 -1.42 -0.30
CA ASP A 203 14.08 -0.72 -1.26
C ASP A 203 13.27 0.24 -2.11
N ILE A 204 12.14 -0.19 -2.67
CA ILE A 204 11.26 0.67 -3.49
C ILE A 204 10.72 1.86 -2.66
N ILE A 205 10.36 1.64 -1.40
CA ILE A 205 9.95 2.72 -0.49
C ILE A 205 11.10 3.71 -0.27
N ASN A 206 12.31 3.22 -0.01
CA ASN A 206 13.48 4.08 0.20
C ASN A 206 13.86 4.85 -1.07
N LEU A 207 13.78 4.22 -2.25
CA LEU A 207 14.00 4.88 -3.53
C LEU A 207 12.96 5.98 -3.79
N ARG A 208 11.69 5.72 -3.47
CA ARG A 208 10.62 6.72 -3.54
C ARG A 208 10.91 7.91 -2.63
N ILE A 209 11.32 7.66 -1.38
CA ILE A 209 11.71 8.70 -0.42
C ILE A 209 12.89 9.52 -0.96
N LEU A 210 13.92 8.84 -1.49
CA LEU A 210 15.12 9.46 -2.05
C LEU A 210 14.81 10.35 -3.27
N LEU A 211 13.98 9.86 -4.20
CA LEU A 211 13.61 10.63 -5.38
C LEU A 211 12.71 11.81 -5.03
N LYS A 212 11.73 11.64 -4.12
CA LYS A 212 10.91 12.75 -3.61
C LYS A 212 11.74 13.79 -2.89
N PHE A 213 12.76 13.38 -2.13
CA PHE A 213 13.71 14.30 -1.51
C PHE A 213 14.41 15.17 -2.56
N LYS A 214 14.92 14.59 -3.64
CA LYS A 214 15.63 15.32 -4.69
C LYS A 214 14.75 16.34 -5.44
N HIS A 215 13.44 16.10 -5.48
CA HIS A 215 12.47 17.02 -6.06
C HIS A 215 11.90 18.04 -5.06
N SER A 216 12.21 17.94 -3.76
CA SER A 216 11.67 18.80 -2.71
C SER A 216 12.76 19.58 -1.98
N LYS A 217 12.38 20.67 -1.30
CA LYS A 217 13.29 21.48 -0.47
C LYS A 217 13.47 20.90 0.95
N LEU A 218 13.27 19.60 1.14
CA LEU A 218 13.38 18.98 2.47
C LEU A 218 14.83 19.07 2.99
N SER A 219 14.99 19.09 4.32
CA SER A 219 16.32 19.11 4.93
C SER A 219 17.02 17.75 4.78
N LYS A 220 18.36 17.77 4.76
CA LYS A 220 19.19 16.56 4.63
C LYS A 220 18.97 15.56 5.77
N GLU A 221 18.70 16.03 6.97
CA GLU A 221 18.58 15.23 8.20
C GLU A 221 17.21 14.56 8.32
N ASP A 222 16.16 15.22 7.85
CA ASP A 222 14.80 14.69 7.96
C ASP A 222 14.59 13.46 7.06
N VAL A 223 15.26 13.42 5.91
CA VAL A 223 15.14 12.29 4.97
C VAL A 223 15.79 11.01 5.49
N LEU A 224 16.89 11.12 6.25
CA LEU A 224 17.50 9.95 6.88
C LEU A 224 16.57 9.30 7.92
N LYS A 225 15.70 10.09 8.56
CA LYS A 225 14.70 9.58 9.51
C LYS A 225 13.58 8.82 8.79
N LEU A 226 13.30 9.15 7.52
CA LEU A 226 12.25 8.51 6.72
C LEU A 226 12.63 7.11 6.22
N PHE A 227 13.93 6.82 6.04
CA PHE A 227 14.34 5.52 5.51
C PHE A 227 13.98 4.34 6.43
N VAL A 228 13.60 3.23 5.80
CA VAL A 228 13.11 2.00 6.43
C VAL A 228 14.03 0.82 6.13
N PHE A 229 14.21 -0.06 7.12
CA PHE A 229 15.14 -1.20 7.08
C PHE A 229 14.49 -2.46 7.66
N PRO A 230 14.95 -3.68 7.33
CA PRO A 230 16.12 -4.03 6.52
C PRO A 230 15.78 -4.24 5.03
N GLY A 231 16.12 -3.26 4.18
CA GLY A 231 16.11 -3.42 2.71
C GLY A 231 17.31 -4.23 2.20
N THR A 232 17.44 -4.40 0.87
CA THR A 232 18.73 -4.81 0.30
C THR A 232 19.70 -3.64 0.23
N ILE A 233 19.21 -2.41 0.05
CA ILE A 233 20.05 -1.21 0.05
C ILE A 233 20.41 -0.88 1.50
N SER A 234 21.71 -0.81 1.78
CA SER A 234 22.18 -0.52 3.13
C SER A 234 21.97 0.95 3.50
N LYS A 235 22.02 1.26 4.80
CA LYS A 235 21.94 2.65 5.28
C LYS A 235 23.05 3.52 4.68
N LYS A 236 24.28 2.99 4.64
CA LYS A 236 25.44 3.68 4.06
C LYS A 236 25.23 3.95 2.57
N GLU A 237 24.75 2.96 1.83
CA GLU A 237 24.45 3.11 0.40
C GLU A 237 23.37 4.19 0.15
N LEU A 238 22.30 4.25 0.97
CA LEU A 238 21.30 5.32 0.86
C LEU A 238 21.87 6.70 1.22
N GLU A 239 22.76 6.78 2.21
CA GLU A 239 23.46 8.01 2.58
C GLU A 239 24.38 8.49 1.45
N GLU A 240 25.07 7.58 0.77
CA GLU A 240 25.88 7.84 -0.42
C GLU A 240 25.01 8.30 -1.59
N LEU A 241 23.98 7.52 -1.98
CA LEU A 241 23.08 7.84 -3.08
C LEU A 241 22.44 9.22 -2.91
N ARG A 242 22.03 9.59 -1.69
CA ARG A 242 21.48 10.91 -1.37
C ARG A 242 22.43 12.06 -1.67
N SER A 243 23.73 11.82 -1.62
CA SER A 243 24.75 12.84 -1.86
C SER A 243 25.08 13.04 -3.34
N LEU A 244 24.61 12.14 -4.22
CA LEU A 244 24.84 12.18 -5.66
C LEU A 244 23.78 13.01 -6.39
N GLU A 245 24.07 13.44 -7.61
CA GLU A 245 23.11 14.06 -8.51
C GLU A 245 22.09 13.04 -9.06
N LEU A 246 20.94 13.52 -9.55
CA LEU A 246 19.83 12.67 -9.98
C LEU A 246 20.25 11.66 -11.06
N GLU A 247 21.03 12.09 -12.05
CA GLU A 247 21.56 11.25 -13.13
C GLU A 247 22.47 10.13 -12.61
N GLU A 248 23.32 10.43 -11.62
CA GLU A 248 24.19 9.43 -11.01
C GLU A 248 23.40 8.42 -10.17
N ILE A 249 22.40 8.89 -9.41
CA ILE A 249 21.47 8.03 -8.67
C ILE A 249 20.78 7.07 -9.66
N HIS A 250 20.28 7.59 -10.78
CA HIS A 250 19.63 6.79 -11.81
C HIS A 250 20.54 5.69 -12.34
N SER A 251 21.78 6.04 -12.71
CA SER A 251 22.76 5.07 -13.23
C SER A 251 23.03 3.92 -12.25
N LYS A 252 23.18 4.23 -10.95
CA LYS A 252 23.40 3.22 -9.90
C LYS A 252 22.17 2.35 -9.66
N ILE A 253 20.97 2.94 -9.69
CA ILE A 253 19.72 2.19 -9.55
C ILE A 253 19.52 1.26 -10.74
N VAL A 254 19.74 1.73 -11.97
CA VAL A 254 19.66 0.93 -13.21
C VAL A 254 20.63 -0.25 -13.14
N SER A 255 21.88 -0.02 -12.71
CA SER A 255 22.87 -1.09 -12.57
C SER A 255 22.44 -2.17 -11.58
N ARG A 256 21.69 -1.82 -10.53
CA ARG A 256 21.30 -2.75 -9.47
C ARG A 256 19.99 -3.48 -9.77
N PHE A 257 19.01 -2.76 -10.27
CA PHE A 257 17.63 -3.24 -10.43
C PHE A 257 17.29 -3.63 -11.87
N GLY A 258 18.20 -3.38 -12.80
CA GLY A 258 18.16 -3.83 -14.18
C GLY A 258 17.47 -2.86 -15.14
N GLU A 259 17.23 -3.35 -16.35
CA GLU A 259 16.75 -2.54 -17.49
C GLU A 259 15.40 -1.86 -17.26
N PHE A 260 14.58 -2.38 -16.34
CA PHE A 260 13.29 -1.75 -16.06
C PHE A 260 13.43 -0.30 -15.58
N PHE A 261 14.51 0.04 -14.87
CA PHE A 261 14.77 1.41 -14.46
C PHE A 261 15.29 2.30 -15.60
N LYS A 262 15.76 1.74 -16.72
CA LYS A 262 16.22 2.53 -17.88
C LYS A 262 15.09 3.36 -18.47
N ASP A 263 13.89 2.78 -18.50
CA ASP A 263 12.69 3.42 -19.08
C ASP A 263 12.06 4.48 -18.15
N ILE A 264 12.58 4.61 -16.93
CA ILE A 264 12.13 5.62 -15.97
C ILE A 264 12.87 6.93 -16.25
N ASP A 265 12.17 7.87 -16.87
CA ASP A 265 12.60 9.26 -16.92
C ASP A 265 12.61 9.87 -15.51
N ILE A 266 13.80 10.02 -14.94
CA ILE A 266 14.03 10.59 -13.61
C ILE A 266 13.72 12.08 -13.48
N LYS A 267 13.49 12.78 -14.58
CA LYS A 267 13.08 14.20 -14.62
C LYS A 267 11.56 14.37 -14.65
N SER A 268 10.81 13.27 -14.74
CA SER A 268 9.35 13.26 -14.63
C SER A 268 8.89 13.77 -13.26
N SER A 269 7.61 14.14 -13.14
CA SER A 269 7.07 14.61 -11.86
C SER A 269 7.18 13.54 -10.76
N PRO A 270 7.22 13.91 -9.47
CA PRO A 270 7.26 12.95 -8.37
C PRO A 270 6.12 11.93 -8.39
N GLU A 271 4.94 12.30 -8.89
CA GLU A 271 3.77 11.43 -9.02
C GLU A 271 3.94 10.42 -10.16
N GLU A 272 4.46 10.85 -11.31
CA GLU A 272 4.76 9.97 -12.44
C GLU A 272 5.88 8.98 -12.07
N LEU A 273 6.91 9.45 -11.36
CA LEU A 273 7.96 8.59 -10.82
C LEU A 273 7.41 7.57 -9.82
N ASP A 274 6.50 7.98 -8.94
CA ASP A 274 5.82 7.08 -8.01
C ASP A 274 5.05 5.97 -8.74
N ALA A 275 4.31 6.33 -9.79
CA ALA A 275 3.58 5.38 -10.61
C ALA A 275 4.54 4.38 -11.28
N LYS A 276 5.63 4.85 -11.91
CA LYS A 276 6.64 4.00 -12.56
C LYS A 276 7.33 3.04 -11.58
N LEU A 277 7.68 3.51 -10.37
CA LEU A 277 8.23 2.66 -9.31
C LEU A 277 7.24 1.59 -8.85
N GLU A 278 5.95 1.90 -8.80
CA GLU A 278 4.92 0.92 -8.44
C GLU A 278 4.67 -0.09 -9.58
N VAL A 279 4.78 0.32 -10.85
CA VAL A 279 4.79 -0.64 -11.99
C VAL A 279 5.97 -1.59 -11.86
N TYR A 280 7.16 -1.10 -11.51
CA TYR A 280 8.32 -1.96 -11.25
C TYR A 280 8.02 -2.98 -10.16
N HIS A 281 7.47 -2.50 -9.05
CA HIS A 281 7.10 -3.35 -7.91
C HIS A 281 6.16 -4.48 -8.34
N LEU A 282 5.14 -4.18 -9.15
CA LEU A 282 4.18 -5.18 -9.62
C LEU A 282 4.79 -6.21 -10.57
N LYS A 283 5.73 -5.82 -11.43
CA LYS A 283 6.48 -6.77 -12.26
C LYS A 283 7.36 -7.69 -11.41
N LEU A 284 7.99 -7.16 -10.36
CA LEU A 284 8.74 -7.98 -9.40
C LEU A 284 7.83 -8.95 -8.64
N VAL A 285 6.68 -8.46 -8.17
CA VAL A 285 5.65 -9.28 -7.52
C VAL A 285 5.20 -10.43 -8.42
N GLU A 286 4.97 -10.14 -9.70
CA GLU A 286 4.60 -11.15 -10.70
C GLU A 286 5.70 -12.18 -10.94
N LYS A 287 6.95 -11.74 -11.16
CA LYS A 287 8.11 -12.63 -11.26
C LYS A 287 8.27 -13.51 -10.01
N PHE A 288 8.02 -12.94 -8.83
CA PHE A 288 8.11 -13.65 -7.56
C PHE A 288 7.00 -14.71 -7.39
N MET A 289 5.80 -14.41 -7.89
CA MET A 289 4.71 -15.38 -7.99
C MET A 289 5.06 -16.54 -8.93
N HIS A 290 5.61 -16.25 -10.11
CA HIS A 290 5.97 -17.29 -11.10
C HIS A 290 7.10 -18.20 -10.64
N THR A 291 8.08 -17.65 -9.90
CA THR A 291 9.21 -18.42 -9.36
C THR A 291 8.83 -19.25 -8.13
N ASN A 292 7.76 -18.89 -7.41
CA ASN A 292 7.29 -19.61 -6.22
C ASN A 292 5.81 -20.06 -6.34
N PRO A 293 5.45 -20.82 -7.39
CA PRO A 293 4.07 -21.02 -7.84
C PRO A 293 3.15 -21.73 -6.83
N LEU A 294 3.71 -22.55 -5.95
CA LEU A 294 3.00 -23.38 -4.97
C LEU A 294 3.28 -22.91 -3.53
N SER A 295 3.25 -21.60 -3.32
CA SER A 295 3.55 -20.96 -2.04
C SER A 295 2.51 -19.88 -1.68
N ILE A 296 2.82 -19.02 -0.70
CA ILE A 296 2.02 -17.84 -0.34
C ILE A 296 2.07 -16.72 -1.40
N THR A 297 3.02 -16.76 -2.33
CA THR A 297 3.24 -15.66 -3.27
C THR A 297 2.08 -15.36 -4.21
N PRO A 298 1.26 -16.31 -4.69
CA PRO A 298 0.08 -15.96 -5.50
C PRO A 298 -0.97 -15.18 -4.71
N LEU A 299 -1.11 -15.44 -3.41
CA LEU A 299 -1.98 -14.65 -2.54
C LEU A 299 -1.46 -13.22 -2.42
N ILE A 300 -0.19 -13.06 -2.04
CA ILE A 300 0.43 -11.74 -1.86
C ILE A 300 0.36 -10.93 -3.16
N ALA A 301 0.68 -11.58 -4.29
CA ALA A 301 0.65 -10.95 -5.59
C ALA A 301 -0.73 -10.46 -5.96
N TYR A 302 -1.74 -11.32 -5.84
CA TYR A 302 -3.13 -10.93 -6.10
C TYR A 302 -3.56 -9.74 -5.25
N VAL A 303 -3.26 -9.76 -3.95
CA VAL A 303 -3.68 -8.68 -3.04
C VAL A 303 -3.07 -7.34 -3.44
N ILE A 304 -1.77 -7.28 -3.72
CA ILE A 304 -1.09 -6.04 -4.14
C ILE A 304 -1.64 -5.55 -5.48
N MET A 305 -1.90 -6.46 -6.42
CA MET A 305 -2.49 -6.14 -7.71
C MET A 305 -3.93 -5.61 -7.55
N LYS A 306 -4.74 -6.21 -6.68
CA LYS A 306 -6.12 -5.76 -6.40
C LYS A 306 -6.15 -4.40 -5.71
N GLU A 307 -5.20 -4.13 -4.81
CA GLU A 307 -5.03 -2.80 -4.20
C GLU A 307 -4.63 -1.75 -5.23
N THR A 308 -3.77 -2.11 -6.18
CA THR A 308 -3.38 -1.23 -7.29
C THR A 308 -4.57 -0.96 -8.20
N GLU A 309 -5.37 -1.96 -8.50
CA GLU A 309 -6.61 -1.79 -9.27
C GLU A 309 -7.55 -0.81 -8.59
N ALA A 310 -7.78 -0.97 -7.28
CA ALA A 310 -8.58 -0.05 -6.48
C ALA A 310 -7.99 1.37 -6.50
N ARG A 311 -6.66 1.53 -6.39
CA ARG A 311 -5.98 2.83 -6.53
C ARG A 311 -6.26 3.47 -7.89
N ASN A 312 -6.08 2.71 -8.98
CA ASN A 312 -6.27 3.21 -10.34
C ASN A 312 -7.72 3.63 -10.60
N ILE A 313 -8.70 2.85 -10.15
CA ILE A 313 -10.13 3.20 -10.32
C ILE A 313 -10.43 4.53 -9.61
N LYS A 314 -9.99 4.68 -8.36
CA LYS A 314 -10.19 5.92 -7.59
C LYS A 314 -9.50 7.11 -8.24
N LEU A 315 -8.27 6.92 -8.72
CA LEU A 315 -7.53 7.96 -9.46
C LEU A 315 -8.30 8.42 -10.70
N ILE A 316 -8.80 7.48 -11.52
CA ILE A 316 -9.59 7.80 -12.73
C ILE A 316 -10.86 8.55 -12.35
N ALA A 317 -11.62 8.06 -11.38
CA ALA A 317 -12.87 8.68 -10.96
C ALA A 317 -12.68 10.13 -10.49
N ARG A 318 -11.69 10.35 -9.60
CA ARG A 318 -11.36 11.68 -9.08
C ARG A 318 -10.86 12.60 -10.20
N ALA A 319 -9.93 12.14 -11.03
CA ALA A 319 -9.36 12.95 -12.07
C ALA A 319 -10.39 13.36 -13.14
N LYS A 320 -11.34 12.46 -13.46
CA LYS A 320 -12.46 12.77 -14.35
C LYS A 320 -13.38 13.84 -13.78
N TYR A 321 -13.71 13.75 -12.50
CA TYR A 321 -14.56 14.74 -11.85
C TYR A 321 -13.92 16.14 -11.88
N TYR A 322 -12.60 16.24 -11.70
CA TYR A 322 -11.86 17.49 -11.79
C TYR A 322 -11.46 17.90 -13.22
N GLY A 323 -11.88 17.16 -14.24
CA GLY A 323 -11.65 17.52 -15.65
C GLY A 323 -10.19 17.39 -16.12
N LEU A 324 -9.38 16.54 -15.49
CA LEU A 324 -8.00 16.28 -15.96
C LEU A 324 -8.02 15.58 -17.31
N SER A 325 -7.01 15.85 -18.14
CA SER A 325 -6.91 15.23 -19.46
C SER A 325 -6.55 13.74 -19.37
N GLU A 326 -6.99 12.95 -20.36
CA GLU A 326 -6.66 11.51 -20.40
C GLU A 326 -5.16 11.24 -20.35
N ASN A 327 -4.34 12.11 -20.95
CA ASN A 327 -2.88 11.98 -20.94
C ASN A 327 -2.29 12.18 -19.55
N GLU A 328 -2.79 13.15 -18.77
CA GLU A 328 -2.36 13.37 -17.39
C GLU A 328 -2.75 12.21 -16.49
N ILE A 329 -3.97 11.68 -16.66
CA ILE A 329 -4.41 10.50 -15.90
C ILE A 329 -3.52 9.31 -16.24
N ARG A 330 -3.29 9.05 -17.54
CA ARG A 330 -2.51 7.89 -18.02
C ARG A 330 -1.10 7.85 -17.44
N LYS A 331 -0.41 8.99 -17.31
CA LYS A 331 0.94 9.06 -16.71
C LYS A 331 1.00 8.62 -15.25
N ASN A 332 -0.12 8.73 -14.53
CA ASN A 332 -0.22 8.41 -13.11
C ASN A 332 -0.84 7.03 -12.85
N LEU A 333 -1.31 6.33 -13.88
CA LEU A 333 -1.84 4.97 -13.76
C LEU A 333 -0.71 3.95 -13.58
N VAL A 334 -0.98 2.98 -12.71
CA VAL A 334 -0.06 1.88 -12.45
C VAL A 334 -0.58 0.64 -13.19
N ILE A 335 -0.15 0.44 -14.44
CA ILE A 335 -0.55 -0.68 -15.29
C ILE A 335 0.67 -1.54 -15.60
N TRP A 336 0.59 -2.85 -15.35
CA TRP A 336 1.71 -3.79 -15.52
C TRP A 336 1.41 -4.97 -16.45
N GLN A 337 0.14 -5.16 -16.83
CA GLN A 337 -0.33 -6.22 -17.72
C GLN A 337 -0.73 -5.69 -19.09
#